data_AF-A0A0R3QGD1-F1
#
_entry.id   AF-A0A0R3QGD1-F1
#
_cell.length_a   1.000
_cell.length_b   1.000
_cell.length_c   1.000
_cell.angle_alpha   90.00
_cell.angle_beta   90.00
_cell.angle_gamma   90.00
#
_symmetry.space_group_name_H-M   'P 1'
#
loop_
_entity.id
_entity.type
_entity.pdbx_description
1 polymer ?
#
loop_
_entity_poly.entity_id
_entity_poly.type
_entity_poly.pdbx_seq_one_letter_code
_entity_poly.pdbx_strand_id
1 'polypeptide(L)' 'MERVKDKIFIRPIVYGNTAHYLGKKREEDGHTHEWTVFVKPYYNEDPSKYIRKVQFKLHDSYANATRS' A
#
# COMPACT_ATOMS: atom_id res chain seq x y z
N MET A 1 -17.77 -18.44 -17.59
CA MET A 1 -17.89 -16.96 -17.55
C MET A 1 -17.44 -16.43 -18.89
N GLU A 2 -18.36 -15.85 -19.64
CA GLU A 2 -18.08 -15.26 -20.95
C GLU A 2 -17.42 -13.88 -20.76
N ARG A 3 -16.37 -13.60 -21.52
CA ARG A 3 -15.68 -12.31 -21.48
C ARG A 3 -16.58 -11.27 -22.14
N VAL A 4 -17.10 -10.32 -21.37
CA VAL A 4 -17.92 -9.23 -21.91
C VAL A 4 -17.00 -8.29 -22.70
N LYS A 5 -17.09 -8.34 -24.03
CA LYS A 5 -16.40 -7.39 -24.92
C LYS A 5 -17.00 -5.99 -24.75
N ASP A 6 -16.16 -4.97 -24.92
CA ASP A 6 -16.52 -3.54 -24.98
C ASP A 6 -17.08 -2.88 -23.70
N LYS A 7 -16.83 -3.45 -22.52
CA LYS A 7 -17.08 -2.77 -21.24
C LYS A 7 -15.81 -2.26 -20.58
N ILE A 8 -15.81 -0.99 -20.22
CA ILE A 8 -14.75 -0.33 -19.45
C ILE A 8 -15.25 -0.13 -18.02
N PHE A 9 -14.43 -0.50 -17.03
CA PHE A 9 -14.71 -0.28 -15.62
C PHE A 9 -13.65 0.62 -15.02
N ILE A 10 -14.08 1.67 -14.32
CA ILE A 10 -13.20 2.62 -13.65
C ILE A 10 -13.36 2.40 -12.14
N ARG A 11 -12.25 2.14 -11.44
CA ARG A 11 -12.19 1.96 -9.98
C ARG A 11 -11.18 2.94 -9.41
N PRO A 12 -11.63 4.09 -8.87
CA PRO A 12 -10.71 5.08 -8.32
C PRO A 12 -10.07 4.55 -7.02
N ILE A 13 -8.77 4.79 -6.88
CA ILE A 13 -7.97 4.40 -5.71
C ILE A 13 -7.22 5.62 -5.16
N VAL A 14 -6.88 5.55 -3.89
CA VAL A 14 -5.97 6.46 -3.21
C VAL A 14 -4.76 5.65 -2.75
N TYR A 15 -3.56 6.16 -3.00
CA TYR A 15 -2.31 5.55 -2.58
C TYR A 15 -1.42 6.60 -1.93
N GLY A 16 -0.49 6.14 -1.10
CA GLY A 16 0.46 7.02 -0.42
C GLY A 16 0.96 6.41 0.88
N ASN A 17 1.37 7.26 1.81
CA ASN A 17 1.76 6.86 3.15
C ASN A 17 1.31 7.87 4.21
N THR A 18 1.13 7.37 5.42
CA THR A 18 1.09 8.20 6.63
C THR A 18 2.40 8.00 7.39
N ALA A 19 2.89 9.05 8.06
CA ALA A 19 4.07 8.96 8.92
C ALA A 19 3.82 9.68 10.24
N HIS A 20 4.32 9.11 11.33
CA HIS A 20 4.24 9.68 12.66
C HIS A 20 5.65 9.78 13.25
N TYR A 21 5.98 10.95 13.81
CA TYR A 21 7.25 11.15 14.49
C TYR A 21 7.21 10.44 15.85
N LEU A 22 8.24 9.64 16.15
CA LEU A 22 8.31 8.83 17.37
C LEU A 22 8.56 9.64 18.66
N GLY A 23 8.63 10.97 18.56
CA GLY A 23 8.95 11.87 19.68
C GLY A 23 10.44 11.96 20.01
N LYS A 24 11.18 10.87 19.77
CA LYS A 24 12.63 10.78 19.90
C LYS A 24 13.21 9.82 18.87
N LYS A 25 14.51 9.95 18.63
CA LYS A 25 15.28 8.94 17.88
C LYS A 25 15.33 7.65 18.70
N ARG A 26 14.94 6.52 18.11
CA ARG A 26 15.04 5.20 18.75
C ARG A 26 16.52 4.83 18.88
N GLU A 27 16.91 4.34 20.05
CA GLU A 27 18.32 4.07 20.36
C GLU A 27 18.88 2.84 19.63
N GLU A 28 18.04 1.83 19.37
CA GLU A 28 18.45 0.56 18.77
C GLU A 28 18.82 0.67 17.28
N ASP A 29 18.00 1.36 16.48
CA ASP A 29 18.11 1.40 15.02
C ASP A 29 18.23 2.83 14.47
N GLY A 30 18.15 3.84 15.34
CA GLY A 30 18.20 5.24 14.95
C GLY A 30 16.97 5.75 14.20
N HIS A 31 15.88 4.99 14.11
CA HIS A 31 14.67 5.43 13.44
C HIS A 31 13.99 6.58 14.18
N THR A 32 13.40 7.51 13.41
CA THR A 32 12.74 8.71 13.94
C THR A 32 11.23 8.73 13.67
N HIS A 33 10.78 7.99 12.66
CA HIS A 33 9.39 7.95 12.25
C HIS A 33 8.94 6.51 12.07
N GLU A 34 7.70 6.25 12.45
CA GLU A 34 6.94 5.12 11.92
C GLU A 34 6.13 5.59 10.72
N TRP A 35 5.90 4.69 9.77
CA TRP A 35 5.14 5.01 8.58
C TRP A 35 4.37 3.80 8.08
N THR A 36 3.29 4.06 7.37
CA THR A 36 2.43 3.04 6.77
C THR A 36 2.15 3.44 5.34
N VAL A 37 2.64 2.64 4.38
CA VAL A 37 2.28 2.76 2.97
C VAL A 37 0.97 2.03 2.70
N PHE A 38 0.13 2.55 1.82
CA PHE A 38 -1.17 1.95 1.53
C PHE A 38 -1.63 2.16 0.09
N VAL A 39 -2.54 1.29 -0.31
CA VAL A 39 -3.45 1.46 -1.46
C VAL A 39 -4.85 1.18 -0.93
N LYS A 40 -5.79 2.09 -1.16
CA LYS A 40 -7.19 1.97 -0.70
C LYS A 40 -8.14 2.37 -1.83
N PRO A 41 -9.29 1.73 -1.99
CA PRO A 41 -10.32 2.24 -2.88
C PRO A 41 -10.80 3.61 -2.39
N TYR A 42 -11.16 4.49 -3.32
CA TYR A 42 -11.68 5.82 -2.97
C TYR A 42 -13.06 5.71 -2.30
N TYR A 43 -13.87 4.78 -2.78
CA TYR A 43 -15.16 4.43 -2.17
C TYR A 43 -14.99 3.33 -1.12
N ASN A 44 -15.95 3.22 -0.20
CA ASN A 44 -15.98 2.15 0.80
C ASN A 44 -16.42 0.82 0.15
N GLU A 45 -15.51 0.19 -0.60
CA GLU A 45 -15.71 -1.10 -1.27
C GLU A 45 -14.58 -2.07 -0.92
N ASP A 46 -14.82 -3.36 -1.17
CA ASP A 46 -13.83 -4.40 -0.98
C ASP A 46 -13.00 -4.57 -2.27
N PRO A 47 -11.71 -4.17 -2.27
CA PRO A 47 -10.87 -4.25 -3.45
C PRO A 47 -10.43 -5.68 -3.78
N SER A 48 -10.55 -6.65 -2.87
CA SER A 48 -10.13 -8.04 -3.10
C SER A 48 -10.92 -8.72 -4.24
N LYS A 49 -12.09 -8.17 -4.58
CA LYS A 49 -12.94 -8.61 -5.69
C LYS A 49 -12.31 -8.40 -7.07
N TYR A 50 -11.38 -7.44 -7.18
CA TYR A 50 -10.76 -7.06 -8.47
C TYR A 50 -9.24 -6.82 -8.39
N ILE A 51 -8.66 -6.73 -7.20
CA ILE A 51 -7.21 -6.69 -6.97
C ILE A 51 -6.77 -8.01 -6.37
N ARG A 52 -5.97 -8.79 -7.12
CA ARG A 52 -5.45 -10.08 -6.65
C ARG A 52 -4.43 -9.92 -5.52
N LYS A 53 -3.54 -8.94 -5.64
CA LYS A 53 -2.39 -8.72 -4.75
C LYS A 53 -1.83 -7.33 -4.98
N VAL A 54 -1.35 -6.68 -3.91
CA VAL A 54 -0.57 -5.45 -3.97
C VAL A 54 0.84 -5.79 -3.50
N GLN A 55 1.86 -5.25 -4.17
CA GLN A 55 3.25 -5.45 -3.78
C GLN A 55 3.90 -4.10 -3.52
N PHE A 56 4.47 -3.94 -2.33
CA PHE A 56 5.24 -2.78 -1.92
C PHE A 56 6.73 -3.13 -2.01
N LYS A 57 7.45 -2.46 -2.92
CA LYS A 57 8.92 -2.53 -2.99
C LYS A 57 9.49 -1.38 -2.17
N LEU A 58 10.13 -1.72 -1.07
CA LEU A 58 10.84 -0.81 -0.17
C LEU A 58 12.28 -0.63 -0.64
N HIS A 59 12.99 0.30 0.00
CA HIS A 59 14.42 0.46 -0.19
C HIS A 59 15.19 -0.82 0.23
N ASP A 60 16.28 -1.13 -0.45
CA ASP A 60 17.00 -2.40 -0.29
C ASP A 60 17.64 -2.60 1.11
N SER A 61 17.75 -1.53 1.91
CA SER A 61 18.16 -1.61 3.30
C SER A 61 17.13 -2.25 4.23
N TYR A 62 15.87 -2.40 3.79
CA TYR A 62 14.83 -3.06 4.57
C TYR A 62 14.88 -4.58 4.36
N ALA A 63 14.90 -5.32 5.47
CA ALA A 63 14.72 -6.76 5.43
C ALA A 63 13.38 -7.11 4.73
N ASN A 64 13.42 -8.06 3.79
CA ASN A 64 12.30 -8.38 2.91
C ASN A 64 11.73 -7.11 2.25
N ALA A 65 12.58 -6.42 1.47
CA ALA A 65 12.22 -5.17 0.80
C ALA A 65 11.00 -5.32 -0.14
N THR A 66 10.74 -6.52 -0.66
CA THR A 66 9.48 -6.81 -1.36
C THR A 66 8.46 -7.37 -0.39
N ARG A 67 7.39 -6.61 -0.12
CA ARG A 67 6.27 -7.02 0.75
C ARG A 67 4.97 -7.04 -0.02
N SER A 68 4.03 -7.87 0.40
CA SER A 68 2.79 -8.06 -0.33
C SER A 68 1.67 -8.71 0.44
#